data_AF-A0A9D7NWU7-F1
#
_entry.id   AF-A0A9D7NWU7-F1
#
_cell.length_a   1.000
_cell.length_b   1.000
_cell.length_c   1.000
_cell.angle_alpha   90.00
_cell.angle_beta   90.00
_cell.angle_gamma   90.00
#
_symmetry.space_group_name_H-M   'P 1'
#
loop_
_entity.id
_entity.type
_entity.pdbx_description
1 polymer ?
#
loop_
_entity_poly.entity_id
_entity_poly.type
_entity_poly.pdbx_seq_one_letter_code
_entity_poly.pdbx_strand_id
1 'polypeptide(L)'
;MHSAAIDEVPDATATHTFVMAAGAICPESPTVTDIDGNVYPAVQIGGQCWMAANLKTTRYRDGSTIPNVLDQNAWIQPDLGPAWCNYDNSPANDVIHGKLYNWSAAANPNTCPQGWHLPSNSEWTVLTDNLGERGCRW
;
A
#
# COMPACT_ATOMS: atom_id res chain seq x y z
N MET A 1 -13.86 34.35 -30.91
CA MET A 1 -15.14 34.10 -30.20
C MET A 1 -15.42 32.61 -30.39
N HIS A 2 -15.31 31.69 -29.45
CA HIS A 2 -15.43 31.75 -27.99
C HIS A 2 -14.43 30.76 -27.34
N SER A 3 -13.83 31.20 -26.23
CA SER A 3 -13.21 30.33 -25.24
C SER A 3 -14.24 29.39 -24.64
N ALA A 4 -13.82 28.18 -24.31
CA ALA A 4 -14.37 27.43 -23.19
C ALA A 4 -13.17 26.95 -22.37
N ALA A 5 -12.85 27.70 -21.32
CA ALA A 5 -11.94 27.24 -20.28
C ALA A 5 -12.70 26.20 -19.45
N ILE A 6 -12.09 25.05 -19.21
CA ILE A 6 -12.56 24.11 -18.20
C ILE A 6 -12.18 24.69 -16.84
N ASP A 7 -13.10 25.44 -16.25
CA ASP A 7 -13.07 25.84 -14.86
C ASP A 7 -13.79 24.73 -14.05
N GLU A 8 -13.09 23.65 -13.76
CA GLU A 8 -13.58 22.62 -12.84
C GLU A 8 -12.79 22.74 -11.54
N VAL A 9 -13.38 23.46 -10.59
CA VAL A 9 -12.96 23.48 -9.19
C VAL A 9 -12.99 22.04 -8.67
N PRO A 10 -11.92 21.50 -8.07
CA PRO A 10 -11.95 20.13 -7.57
C PRO A 10 -12.87 20.05 -6.35
N ASP A 11 -14.07 19.49 -6.53
CA ASP A 11 -14.96 19.09 -5.45
C ASP A 11 -14.39 17.83 -4.77
N ALA A 12 -14.06 17.93 -3.49
CA ALA A 12 -13.49 16.87 -2.66
C ALA A 12 -14.42 15.67 -2.41
N THR A 13 -15.51 15.57 -3.16
CA THR A 13 -16.54 14.52 -3.04
C THR A 13 -16.68 13.66 -4.29
N ALA A 14 -15.87 13.89 -5.33
CA ALA A 14 -15.91 13.10 -6.56
C ALA A 14 -15.34 11.68 -6.34
N THR A 15 -16.23 10.69 -6.22
CA THR A 15 -15.83 9.28 -6.32
C THR A 15 -15.56 8.98 -7.80
N HIS A 16 -14.29 9.05 -8.19
CA HIS A 16 -13.85 8.60 -9.50
C HIS A 16 -13.91 7.08 -9.56
N THR A 17 -14.97 6.55 -10.16
CA THR A 17 -15.04 5.12 -10.47
C THR A 17 -14.13 4.86 -11.67
N PHE A 18 -12.94 4.34 -11.40
CA PHE A 18 -12.07 3.86 -12.46
C PHE A 18 -12.67 2.55 -13.00
N VAL A 19 -13.30 2.61 -14.18
CA VAL A 19 -13.68 1.40 -14.90
C VAL A 19 -12.39 0.78 -15.41
N MET A 20 -11.79 -0.09 -14.58
CA MET A 20 -10.60 -0.85 -14.95
C MET A 20 -10.97 -1.70 -16.17
N ALA A 21 -10.48 -1.32 -17.35
CA ALA A 21 -10.39 -2.23 -18.48
C ALA A 21 -9.41 -3.34 -18.08
N ALA A 22 -9.95 -4.38 -17.44
CA ALA A 22 -9.30 -5.60 -16.98
C ALA A 22 -7.86 -5.40 -16.46
N GLY A 23 -7.71 -4.81 -15.28
CA GLY A 23 -6.65 -5.28 -14.38
C GLY A 23 -7.06 -6.70 -14.01
N ALA A 24 -6.41 -7.70 -14.59
CA ALA A 24 -6.78 -9.09 -14.36
C ALA A 24 -6.75 -9.38 -12.85
N ILE A 25 -7.69 -10.18 -12.37
CA ILE A 25 -7.60 -10.75 -11.03
C ILE A 25 -6.27 -11.49 -10.95
N CYS A 26 -5.53 -11.32 -9.86
CA CYS A 26 -4.33 -12.12 -9.60
C CYS A 26 -4.65 -13.60 -9.81
N PRO A 27 -4.10 -14.26 -10.84
CA PRO A 27 -4.62 -15.54 -11.34
C PRO A 27 -4.65 -16.65 -10.28
N GLU A 28 -3.75 -16.57 -9.29
CA GLU A 28 -3.62 -17.57 -8.24
C GLU A 28 -4.45 -17.24 -6.99
N SER A 29 -4.75 -15.97 -6.72
CA SER A 29 -5.63 -15.59 -5.61
C SER A 29 -6.13 -14.14 -5.74
N PRO A 30 -7.45 -13.87 -5.70
CA PRO A 30 -8.00 -12.51 -5.72
C PRO A 30 -7.71 -11.73 -4.44
N THR A 31 -7.29 -12.41 -3.38
CA THR A 31 -7.03 -11.82 -2.07
C THR A 31 -5.81 -12.44 -1.40
N VAL A 32 -5.15 -11.70 -0.53
CA VAL A 32 -4.12 -12.21 0.36
C VAL A 32 -4.54 -11.98 1.81
N THR A 33 -4.21 -12.90 2.71
CA THR A 33 -4.50 -12.79 4.14
C THR A 33 -3.19 -12.80 4.94
N ASP A 34 -3.03 -11.87 5.88
CA ASP A 34 -1.89 -11.86 6.80
C ASP A 34 -2.13 -12.74 8.05
N ILE A 35 -1.14 -12.77 8.97
CA ILE A 35 -1.23 -13.55 10.21
C ILE A 35 -2.28 -13.02 11.21
N ASP A 36 -2.70 -11.77 11.05
CA ASP A 36 -3.75 -11.12 11.85
C ASP A 36 -5.15 -11.39 11.30
N GLY A 37 -5.26 -12.10 10.18
CA GLY A 37 -6.53 -12.37 9.53
C GLY A 37 -7.04 -11.19 8.71
N ASN A 38 -6.20 -10.18 8.45
CA ASN A 38 -6.57 -9.08 7.57
C ASN A 38 -6.55 -9.58 6.12
N VAL A 39 -7.65 -9.36 5.40
CA VAL A 39 -7.80 -9.74 3.99
C VAL A 39 -7.61 -8.51 3.12
N TYR A 40 -6.73 -8.64 2.12
CA TYR A 40 -6.38 -7.56 1.18
C TYR A 40 -6.72 -8.00 -0.23
N PRO A 41 -7.45 -7.19 -1.02
CA PRO A 41 -7.64 -7.46 -2.44
C PRO A 41 -6.30 -7.42 -3.19
N ALA A 42 -6.18 -8.26 -4.21
CA ALA A 42 -5.00 -8.34 -5.07
C ALA A 42 -5.37 -8.06 -6.53
N VAL A 43 -4.54 -7.29 -7.23
CA VAL A 43 -4.72 -6.92 -8.64
C VAL A 43 -3.48 -7.27 -9.44
N GLN A 44 -3.65 -7.76 -10.67
CA GLN A 44 -2.54 -8.03 -11.57
C GLN A 44 -2.23 -6.81 -12.43
N ILE A 45 -0.96 -6.39 -12.43
CA ILE A 45 -0.44 -5.29 -13.24
C ILE A 45 0.93 -5.71 -13.80
N GLY A 46 1.12 -5.60 -15.12
CA GLY A 46 2.39 -5.98 -15.76
C GLY A 46 2.80 -7.43 -15.56
N GLY A 47 1.85 -8.33 -15.34
CA GLY A 47 2.09 -9.74 -15.01
C GLY A 47 2.40 -10.00 -13.52
N GLN A 48 2.54 -8.96 -12.71
CA GLN A 48 2.82 -9.04 -11.28
C GLN A 48 1.57 -8.81 -10.44
N CYS A 49 1.53 -9.41 -9.26
CA CYS A 49 0.43 -9.27 -8.31
C CYS A 49 0.73 -8.22 -7.25
N TRP A 50 -0.18 -7.26 -7.12
CA TRP A 50 -0.07 -6.12 -6.19
C TRP A 50 -1.22 -6.14 -5.20
N MET A 51 -0.92 -5.84 -3.93
CA MET A 51 -1.96 -5.56 -2.94
C MET A 51 -2.64 -4.23 -3.32
N ALA A 52 -3.97 -4.25 -3.39
CA ALA A 52 -4.77 -3.05 -3.66
C ALA A 52 -5.18 -2.30 -2.38
N ALA A 53 -4.60 -2.67 -1.24
CA ALA A 53 -4.83 -2.05 0.06
C ALA A 53 -3.53 -2.03 0.87
N ASN A 54 -3.38 -1.02 1.74
CA ASN A 54 -2.23 -0.89 2.61
C ASN A 54 -2.18 -2.01 3.65
N LEU A 55 -0.97 -2.50 3.93
CA LEU A 55 -0.74 -3.50 4.96
C LEU A 55 -1.08 -2.94 6.35
N LYS A 56 -1.69 -3.78 7.19
CA LYS A 56 -2.09 -3.45 8.58
C LYS A 56 -1.79 -4.58 9.57
N THR A 57 -0.80 -5.42 9.29
CA THR A 57 -0.34 -6.44 10.25
C THR A 57 0.35 -5.84 11.47
N THR A 58 0.14 -6.43 12.63
CA THR A 58 0.81 -6.14 13.90
C THR A 58 1.82 -7.21 14.28
N ARG A 59 1.89 -8.29 13.49
CA ARG A 59 2.78 -9.44 13.72
C ARG A 59 3.48 -9.84 12.42
N TYR A 60 4.67 -10.37 12.58
CA TYR A 60 5.38 -11.08 11.53
C TYR A 60 4.76 -12.47 11.33
N ARG A 61 4.99 -13.08 10.16
CA ARG A 61 4.52 -14.42 9.79
C ARG A 61 4.99 -15.53 10.75
N ASP A 62 6.09 -15.32 11.46
CA ASP A 62 6.57 -16.25 12.50
C ASP A 62 5.83 -16.10 13.85
N GLY A 63 4.86 -15.18 13.93
CA GLY A 63 4.07 -14.90 15.13
C GLY A 63 4.67 -13.83 16.04
N SER A 64 5.91 -13.38 15.81
CA SER A 64 6.51 -12.34 16.63
C SER A 64 5.84 -10.98 16.39
N THR A 65 5.64 -10.22 17.47
CA THR A 65 4.92 -8.94 17.42
C THR A 65 5.81 -7.81 16.95
N ILE A 66 5.24 -6.91 16.15
CA ILE A 66 5.85 -5.63 15.82
C ILE A 66 5.35 -4.62 16.88
N PRO A 67 6.24 -4.00 17.67
CA PRO A 67 5.85 -3.00 18.67
C PRO A 67 5.10 -1.81 18.07
N ASN A 68 4.03 -1.37 18.73
CA ASN A 68 3.41 -0.07 18.48
C ASN A 68 4.14 0.99 19.29
N VAL A 69 4.73 2.00 18.64
CA VAL A 69 5.44 3.08 19.33
C VAL A 69 4.89 4.41 18.82
N LEU A 70 4.37 5.20 19.75
CA LEU A 70 3.75 6.49 19.46
C LEU A 70 4.65 7.67 19.87
N ASP A 71 5.72 7.39 20.62
CA ASP A 71 6.64 8.39 21.12
C ASP A 71 7.57 8.88 20.01
N GLN A 72 7.48 10.17 19.71
CA GLN A 72 8.27 10.80 18.65
C GLN A 72 9.78 10.77 18.93
N ASN A 73 10.19 10.86 20.20
CA ASN A 73 11.61 10.84 20.56
C ASN A 73 12.22 9.45 20.39
N ALA A 74 11.44 8.40 20.64
CA ALA A 74 11.79 7.02 20.33
C ALA A 74 11.90 6.81 18.81
N TRP A 75 10.98 7.39 18.03
CA TRP A 75 10.93 7.25 16.57
C TRP A 75 12.17 7.74 15.83
N ILE A 76 12.84 8.75 16.39
CA ILE A 76 14.07 9.32 15.80
C ILE A 76 15.35 8.60 16.26
N GLN A 77 15.27 7.63 17.18
CA GLN A 77 16.46 6.90 17.62
C GLN A 77 16.90 5.90 16.54
N PRO A 78 18.19 5.84 16.20
CA PRO A 78 18.69 4.92 15.17
C PRO A 78 18.53 3.43 15.56
N ASP A 79 18.35 3.15 16.84
CA ASP A 79 18.35 1.84 17.49
C ASP A 79 16.97 1.41 18.03
N LEU A 80 15.89 2.10 17.63
CA LEU A 80 14.50 1.79 18.00
C LEU A 80 14.05 0.35 17.69
N GLY A 81 14.72 -0.34 16.76
CA GLY A 81 14.30 -1.65 16.28
C GLY A 81 13.01 -1.58 15.45
N PRO A 82 12.33 -2.71 15.20
CA PRO A 82 11.13 -2.73 14.38
C PRO A 82 9.96 -2.09 15.10
N ALA A 83 9.15 -1.31 14.39
CA ALA A 83 7.96 -0.75 14.97
C ALA A 83 6.92 -0.31 13.92
N TRP A 84 5.69 -0.12 14.38
CA TRP A 84 4.62 0.49 13.61
C TRP A 84 3.89 1.57 14.41
N CYS A 85 3.15 2.43 13.69
CA CYS A 85 2.18 3.36 14.28
C CYS A 85 1.02 3.61 13.30
N ASN A 86 -0.06 4.22 13.78
CA ASN A 86 -1.11 4.74 12.90
C ASN A 86 -0.74 6.15 12.43
N TYR A 87 -1.24 6.56 11.27
CA TYR A 87 -1.13 7.95 10.83
C TYR A 87 -1.69 8.88 11.92
N ASP A 88 -0.96 9.95 12.25
CA ASP A 88 -1.27 10.89 13.34
C ASP A 88 -1.46 10.22 14.73
N ASN A 89 -0.86 9.03 14.95
CA ASN A 89 -1.04 8.22 16.15
C ASN A 89 -2.51 7.94 16.53
N SER A 90 -3.42 8.05 15.55
CA SER A 90 -4.86 7.89 15.76
C SER A 90 -5.34 6.54 15.24
N PRO A 91 -5.88 5.65 16.11
CA PRO A 91 -6.43 4.37 15.68
C PRO A 91 -7.55 4.47 14.64
N ALA A 92 -8.25 5.61 14.59
CA ALA A 92 -9.30 5.84 13.59
C ALA A 92 -8.75 5.85 12.14
N ASN A 93 -7.47 6.17 11.97
CA ASN A 93 -6.81 6.22 10.67
C ASN A 93 -6.42 4.84 10.13
N ASP A 94 -6.53 3.78 10.94
CA ASP A 94 -6.20 2.41 10.54
C ASP A 94 -7.04 1.93 9.35
N VAL A 95 -8.32 2.33 9.30
CA VAL A 95 -9.27 1.91 8.25
C VAL A 95 -8.93 2.52 6.90
N ILE A 96 -8.44 3.77 6.89
CA ILE A 96 -8.21 4.54 5.66
C ILE A 96 -6.78 4.35 5.16
N HIS A 97 -5.81 4.39 6.09
CA HIS A 97 -4.39 4.46 5.75
C HIS A 97 -3.63 3.17 6.06
N GLY A 98 -4.23 2.22 6.78
CA GLY A 98 -3.52 1.06 7.30
C GLY A 98 -2.53 1.45 8.40
N LYS A 99 -1.37 0.79 8.42
CA LYS A 99 -0.31 1.04 9.39
C LYS A 99 0.95 1.58 8.71
N LEU A 100 1.66 2.44 9.42
CA LEU A 100 2.97 2.94 9.03
C LEU A 100 4.04 2.10 9.70
N TYR A 101 5.03 1.65 8.94
CA TYR A 101 6.13 0.83 9.43
C TYR A 101 7.44 1.58 9.25
N ASN A 102 8.34 1.46 10.22
CA ASN A 102 9.71 1.90 9.99
C ASN A 102 10.46 0.89 9.09
N TRP A 103 11.65 1.26 8.62
CA TRP A 103 12.44 0.40 7.73
C TRP A 103 12.77 -0.96 8.35
N SER A 104 13.08 -1.00 9.65
CA SER A 104 13.41 -2.26 10.33
C SER A 104 12.24 -3.26 10.32
N ALA A 105 11.00 -2.78 10.43
CA ALA A 105 9.81 -3.62 10.27
C ALA A 105 9.52 -3.91 8.80
N ALA A 106 9.55 -2.91 7.92
CA ALA A 106 9.19 -3.08 6.51
C ALA A 106 10.13 -4.03 5.74
N ALA A 107 11.43 -3.99 6.03
CA ALA A 107 12.44 -4.79 5.36
C ALA A 107 12.51 -6.25 5.84
N ASN A 108 11.79 -6.61 6.90
CA ASN A 108 11.77 -7.98 7.40
C ASN A 108 10.97 -8.89 6.42
N PRO A 109 11.54 -10.01 5.94
CA PRO A 109 10.86 -10.91 4.99
C PRO A 109 9.64 -11.64 5.59
N ASN A 110 9.45 -11.57 6.90
CA ASN A 110 8.27 -12.10 7.60
C ASN A 110 7.15 -11.05 7.74
N THR A 111 7.34 -9.80 7.30
CA THR A 111 6.30 -8.75 7.37
C THR A 111 5.17 -9.01 6.39
N CYS A 112 5.51 -9.44 5.18
CA CYS A 112 4.54 -9.74 4.15
C CYS A 112 3.95 -11.15 4.32
N PRO A 113 2.69 -11.37 3.90
CA PRO A 113 2.11 -12.71 3.82
C PRO A 113 2.97 -13.70 3.02
N GLN A 114 2.76 -15.00 3.22
CA GLN A 114 3.50 -16.03 2.50
C GLN A 114 3.37 -15.85 0.98
N GLY A 115 4.50 -15.82 0.26
CA GLY A 115 4.55 -15.60 -1.19
C GLY A 115 4.46 -14.13 -1.63
N TRP A 116 4.36 -13.20 -0.68
CA TRP A 116 4.38 -11.76 -0.92
C TRP A 116 5.65 -11.15 -0.33
N HIS A 117 6.14 -10.07 -0.93
CA HIS A 117 7.35 -9.38 -0.47
C HIS A 117 7.26 -7.87 -0.74
N LEU A 118 8.16 -7.12 -0.08
CA LEU A 118 8.34 -5.71 -0.37
C LEU A 118 8.91 -5.56 -1.79
N PRO A 119 8.27 -4.78 -2.68
CA PRO A 119 8.71 -4.72 -4.07
C PRO A 119 10.11 -4.13 -4.19
N SER A 120 10.92 -4.76 -5.03
CA SER A 120 12.21 -4.23 -5.46
C SER A 120 12.03 -3.09 -6.47
N ASN A 121 13.09 -2.31 -6.70
CA ASN A 121 13.06 -1.21 -7.68
C ASN A 121 12.67 -1.70 -9.09
N SER A 122 13.11 -2.89 -9.50
CA SER A 122 12.74 -3.45 -10.81
C SER A 122 11.25 -3.78 -10.91
N GLU A 123 10.63 -4.25 -9.83
CA GLU A 123 9.19 -4.56 -9.81
C GLU A 123 8.37 -3.27 -9.79
N TRP A 124 8.84 -2.26 -9.04
CA TRP A 124 8.30 -0.91 -9.13
C TRP A 124 8.39 -0.33 -10.54
N THR A 125 9.50 -0.52 -11.26
CA THR A 125 9.62 -0.06 -12.65
C THR A 125 8.58 -0.73 -13.56
N VAL A 126 8.41 -2.05 -13.45
CA VAL A 126 7.37 -2.77 -14.22
C VAL A 126 5.98 -2.22 -13.93
N LEU A 127 5.67 -1.94 -12.66
CA LEU A 127 4.40 -1.31 -12.27
C LEU A 127 4.23 0.07 -12.91
N THR A 128 5.23 0.95 -12.79
CA THR A 128 5.15 2.31 -13.30
C THR A 128 5.07 2.35 -14.82
N ASP A 129 5.77 1.45 -15.52
CA ASP A 129 5.73 1.39 -16.99
C ASP A 129 4.33 0.97 -17.46
N ASN A 130 3.73 -0.03 -16.81
CA ASN A 130 2.38 -0.51 -17.16
C ASN A 130 1.26 0.48 -16.80
N LEU A 131 1.47 1.35 -15.81
CA LEU A 131 0.49 2.36 -15.40
C LEU A 131 0.71 3.73 -16.07
N GLY A 132 1.96 4.10 -16.34
CA GLY A 132 2.37 5.40 -16.86
C GLY A 132 2.30 5.53 -18.37
N GLU A 133 2.44 4.43 -19.13
CA GLU A 133 2.42 4.46 -20.59
C GLU A 133 1.01 4.46 -21.22
N ARG A 134 -0.06 4.51 -20.40
CA ARG A 134 -1.44 4.73 -20.88
C ARG A 134 -1.86 6.21 -20.90
N GLY A 135 -0.98 7.13 -20.48
CA GLY A 135 -1.17 8.57 -20.64
C GLY A 135 -0.41 9.07 -21.87
N CYS A 136 -1.10 9.72 -22.81
CA CYS A 136 -0.47 10.37 -23.96
C CYS A 136 0.77 11.18 -23.53
N ARG A 137 1.91 10.88 -24.17
CA ARG A 137 3.09 11.76 -24.17
C ARG A 137 2.71 13.06 -24.89
N TRP A 138 2.77 14.18 -24.19
CA TRP A 138 2.78 15.52 -24.78
C TRP A 138 4.15 15.83 -25.37
#